data_AF-A0A7V0LTH6-F1
#
_entry.id   AF-A0A7V0LTH6-F1
#
_cell.length_a   1.000
_cell.length_b   1.000
_cell.length_c   1.000
_cell.angle_alpha   90.00
_cell.angle_beta   90.00
_cell.angle_gamma   90.00
#
_symmetry.space_group_name_H-M   'P 1'
#
loop_
_entity.id
_entity.type
_entity.pdbx_description
1 polymer ?
#
loop_
_entity_poly.entity_id
_entity_poly.type
_entity_poly.pdbx_seq_one_letter_code
_entity_poly.pdbx_strand_id
1 'polypeptide(L)'
;FKAISPLKVIVKPVVHFIIKLLGHHPVPVLIVALILLFVSLKYIVVSMKKLTVSRAERYLDKLLFKNPANAFLFGLILTSLVQSSSVTTSLAVPMVAAGLLTVYQVFPYTLGANVGTTVTAILAALVTKDLSAIVVAFSHLLFNIFGIVFIYFFLKKIPITLSGWLARTATRKKYIVIAYIVLCFYIIPLTIIILGR
;
A
#
# COMPACT_ATOMS: atom_id res chain seq x y z
N PHE A 1 14.23 -22.12 2.57
CA PHE A 1 12.78 -21.98 2.30
C PHE A 1 12.50 -20.58 1.77
N LYS A 2 12.28 -20.39 0.45
CA LYS A 2 11.86 -19.08 -0.07
C LYS A 2 10.46 -18.84 0.48
N ALA A 3 10.26 -17.88 1.38
CA ALA A 3 8.91 -17.54 1.85
C ALA A 3 8.12 -17.03 0.64
N ILE A 4 7.34 -17.91 -0.01
CA ILE A 4 6.55 -17.53 -1.17
C ILE A 4 5.33 -16.81 -0.61
N SER A 5 5.21 -15.51 -0.89
CA SER A 5 3.99 -14.75 -0.61
C SER A 5 2.77 -15.56 -1.08
N PRO A 6 1.80 -15.87 -0.19
CA PRO A 6 0.62 -16.65 -0.54
C PRO A 6 -0.11 -16.09 -1.78
N LEU A 7 -0.14 -14.75 -1.90
CA LEU A 7 -0.69 -14.06 -3.06
C LEU A 7 0.05 -14.42 -4.36
N LYS A 8 1.39 -14.49 -4.33
CA LYS A 8 2.18 -14.87 -5.51
C LYS A 8 1.90 -16.30 -5.94
N VAL A 9 1.57 -17.21 -5.03
CA VAL A 9 1.20 -18.60 -5.38
C VAL A 9 -0.06 -18.62 -6.23
N ILE A 10 -1.06 -17.82 -5.85
CA ILE A 10 -2.36 -17.75 -6.52
C ILE A 10 -2.25 -17.01 -7.86
N VAL A 11 -1.50 -15.90 -7.89
CA VAL A 11 -1.48 -14.99 -9.06
C VAL A 11 -0.50 -15.44 -10.14
N LYS A 12 0.64 -16.06 -9.79
CA LYS A 12 1.69 -16.43 -10.76
C LYS A 12 1.22 -17.32 -11.93
N PRO A 13 0.38 -18.35 -11.72
CA PRO A 13 -0.10 -19.20 -12.82
C PRO A 13 -0.89 -18.40 -13.86
N VAL A 14 -1.76 -17.51 -13.39
CA VAL A 14 -2.57 -16.64 -14.25
C VAL A 14 -1.68 -15.67 -15.03
N VAL A 15 -0.68 -15.07 -14.38
CA VAL A 15 0.27 -14.17 -15.04
C VAL A 15 1.08 -14.90 -16.12
N HIS A 16 1.58 -16.11 -15.85
CA HIS A 16 2.31 -16.89 -16.85
C HIS A 16 1.43 -17.29 -18.03
N PHE A 17 0.17 -17.65 -17.77
CA PHE A 17 -0.79 -17.95 -18.82
C PHE A 17 -1.01 -16.75 -19.76
N ILE A 18 -1.20 -15.55 -19.19
CA ILE A 18 -1.38 -14.31 -19.97
C ILE A 18 -0.12 -13.97 -20.77
N ILE A 19 1.07 -14.05 -20.17
CA ILE A 19 2.34 -13.77 -20.87
C ILE A 19 2.57 -14.76 -22.01
N LYS A 20 2.27 -16.04 -21.79
CA LYS A 20 2.38 -17.09 -22.81
C LYS A 20 1.41 -16.82 -23.98
N LEU A 21 0.17 -16.42 -23.68
CA LEU A 21 -0.83 -16.08 -24.69
C LEU A 21 -0.40 -14.87 -25.54
N LEU A 22 0.29 -13.89 -24.93
CA LEU A 22 0.76 -12.68 -25.59
C LEU A 22 2.15 -12.82 -26.24
N GLY A 23 2.68 -14.04 -26.34
CA GLY A 23 3.93 -14.33 -27.06
C GLY A 23 5.19 -13.73 -26.43
N HIS A 24 5.18 -13.41 -25.13
CA HIS A 24 6.30 -12.79 -24.41
C HIS A 24 6.77 -11.42 -24.96
N HIS A 25 6.00 -10.79 -25.86
CA HIS A 25 6.33 -9.46 -26.33
C HIS A 25 6.07 -8.42 -25.22
N PRO A 26 7.05 -7.55 -24.91
CA PRO A 26 6.96 -6.66 -23.76
C PRO A 26 5.85 -5.61 -23.91
N VAL A 27 5.63 -5.10 -25.12
CA VAL A 27 4.65 -4.02 -25.37
C VAL A 27 3.20 -4.51 -25.18
N PRO A 28 2.74 -5.61 -25.80
CA PRO A 28 1.39 -6.14 -25.55
C PRO A 28 1.14 -6.52 -24.09
N VAL A 29 2.12 -7.14 -23.43
CA VAL A 29 2.02 -7.51 -22.00
C VAL A 29 1.81 -6.27 -21.14
N LEU A 30 2.55 -5.19 -21.41
CA LEU A 30 2.40 -3.92 -20.68
C LEU A 30 1.01 -3.32 -20.87
N ILE A 31 0.50 -3.29 -22.11
CA ILE A 31 -0.83 -2.75 -22.42
C ILE A 31 -1.91 -3.56 -21.69
N VAL A 32 -1.85 -4.89 -21.75
CA VAL A 32 -2.83 -5.76 -21.06
C VAL A 32 -2.74 -5.62 -19.54
N ALA A 33 -1.54 -5.53 -18.98
CA ALA A 33 -1.34 -5.32 -17.55
C ALA A 33 -1.96 -3.98 -17.09
N LEU A 34 -1.78 -2.91 -17.88
CA LEU A 34 -2.35 -1.60 -17.60
C LEU A 34 -3.89 -1.62 -17.65
N ILE A 35 -4.47 -2.29 -18.66
CA ILE A 35 -5.92 -2.46 -18.78
C ILE A 35 -6.46 -3.23 -17.57
N LEU A 36 -5.86 -4.37 -17.22
CA LEU A 36 -6.25 -5.18 -16.07
C LEU A 36 -6.16 -4.40 -14.75
N LEU A 37 -5.14 -3.55 -14.59
CA LEU A 37 -5.00 -2.67 -13.43
C LEU A 37 -6.20 -1.73 -13.30
N PHE A 38 -6.54 -0.98 -14.36
CA PHE A 38 -7.66 -0.04 -14.32
C PHE A 38 -9.02 -0.74 -14.15
N VAL A 39 -9.20 -1.89 -14.79
CA VAL A 39 -10.41 -2.72 -14.64
C VAL A 39 -10.56 -3.20 -13.20
N SER A 40 -9.49 -3.71 -12.61
CA SER A 40 -9.46 -4.14 -11.21
C SER A 40 -9.82 -3.00 -10.25
N LEU A 41 -9.20 -1.82 -10.43
CA LEU A 41 -9.50 -0.63 -9.63
C LEU A 41 -10.98 -0.23 -9.74
N LYS A 42 -11.56 -0.23 -10.95
CA LYS A 42 -12.98 0.05 -11.15
C LYS A 42 -13.86 -0.96 -10.41
N TYR A 43 -13.58 -2.26 -10.53
CA TYR A 43 -14.36 -3.31 -9.86
C TYR A 43 -14.23 -3.26 -8.33
N ILE A 44 -13.04 -2.97 -7.78
CA ILE A 44 -12.89 -2.79 -6.33
C ILE A 44 -13.75 -1.63 -5.84
N VAL A 45 -13.74 -0.49 -6.53
CA VAL A 45 -14.58 0.67 -6.16
C VAL A 45 -16.07 0.35 -6.26
N VAL A 46 -16.52 -0.30 -7.33
CA VAL A 46 -17.94 -0.67 -7.51
C VAL A 46 -18.39 -1.70 -6.47
N SER A 47 -17.59 -2.74 -6.22
CA SER A 47 -17.88 -3.75 -5.22
C SER A 47 -17.90 -3.16 -3.80
N MET A 48 -16.98 -2.26 -3.48
CA MET A 48 -16.99 -1.55 -2.20
C MET A 48 -18.25 -0.70 -2.02
N LYS A 49 -18.66 0.08 -3.04
CA LYS A 49 -19.91 0.86 -2.97
C LYS A 49 -21.16 -0.01 -2.79
N LYS A 50 -21.19 -1.21 -3.36
CA LYS A 50 -22.28 -2.18 -3.13
C LYS A 50 -22.24 -2.73 -1.70
N LEU A 51 -21.06 -2.95 -1.14
CA LEU A 51 -20.88 -3.40 0.25
C LEU A 51 -21.25 -2.32 1.28
N THR A 52 -21.12 -1.03 0.94
CA THR A 52 -21.61 0.12 1.74
C THR A 52 -23.10 0.09 2.03
N VAL A 53 -23.90 -0.64 1.26
CA VAL A 53 -25.35 -0.80 1.53
C VAL A 53 -25.62 -1.96 2.51
N SER A 54 -24.59 -2.71 2.93
CA SER A 54 -24.73 -3.99 3.64
C SER A 54 -24.04 -4.05 5.01
N ARG A 55 -24.40 -5.06 5.83
CA ARG A 55 -23.87 -5.37 7.17
C ARG A 55 -22.34 -5.30 7.29
N ALA A 56 -21.59 -5.49 6.20
CA ALA A 56 -20.13 -5.43 6.17
C ALA A 56 -19.55 -4.11 6.69
N GLU A 57 -20.19 -2.96 6.42
CA GLU A 57 -19.75 -1.65 6.95
C GLU A 57 -19.71 -1.65 8.48
N ARG A 58 -20.74 -2.21 9.12
CA ARG A 58 -20.80 -2.30 10.59
C ARG A 58 -19.70 -3.19 11.17
N TYR A 59 -19.32 -4.29 10.51
CA TYR A 59 -18.21 -5.13 10.98
C TYR A 59 -16.86 -4.46 10.77
N LEU A 60 -16.66 -3.85 9.60
CA LEU A 60 -15.41 -3.16 9.26
C LEU A 60 -15.16 -2.00 10.23
N ASP A 61 -16.15 -1.14 10.42
CA ASP A 61 -16.06 0.03 11.29
C ASP A 61 -16.00 -0.36 12.77
N LYS A 62 -16.92 -1.20 13.27
CA LYS A 62 -16.99 -1.50 14.72
C LYS A 62 -15.89 -2.40 15.25
N LEU A 63 -15.30 -3.28 14.44
CA LEU A 63 -14.28 -4.22 14.91
C LEU A 63 -12.88 -3.79 14.49
N LEU A 64 -12.68 -3.48 13.21
CA LEU A 64 -11.35 -3.27 12.65
C LEU A 64 -10.89 -1.81 12.75
N PHE A 65 -11.79 -0.85 12.59
CA PHE A 65 -11.45 0.58 12.53
C PHE A 65 -11.98 1.44 13.68
N LYS A 66 -12.60 0.82 14.70
CA LYS A 66 -13.17 1.50 15.88
C LYS A 66 -12.14 2.33 16.64
N ASN A 67 -10.97 1.75 16.88
CA ASN A 67 -9.88 2.38 17.64
C ASN A 67 -8.59 2.39 16.79
N PRO A 68 -7.73 3.43 16.92
CA PRO A 68 -6.48 3.50 16.18
C PRO A 68 -5.58 2.27 16.34
N ALA A 69 -5.55 1.67 17.53
CA ALA A 69 -4.78 0.45 17.79
C ALA A 69 -5.28 -0.75 16.97
N ASN A 70 -6.60 -0.94 16.87
CA ASN A 70 -7.19 -2.03 16.07
C ASN A 70 -6.88 -1.83 14.58
N ALA A 71 -7.03 -0.60 14.09
CA ALA A 71 -6.72 -0.26 12.71
C ALA A 71 -5.25 -0.53 12.38
N PHE A 72 -4.34 -0.11 13.27
CA PHE A 72 -2.91 -0.40 13.17
C PHE A 72 -2.62 -1.90 13.14
N LEU A 73 -3.16 -2.66 14.10
CA LEU A 73 -2.93 -4.10 14.18
C LEU A 73 -3.48 -4.81 12.94
N PHE A 74 -4.65 -4.39 12.45
CA PHE A 74 -5.23 -4.94 11.24
C PHE A 74 -4.34 -4.71 10.02
N GLY A 75 -3.82 -3.49 9.83
CA GLY A 75 -2.88 -3.18 8.75
C GLY A 75 -1.57 -3.97 8.84
N LEU A 76 -1.05 -4.14 10.06
CA LEU A 76 0.15 -4.93 10.34
C LEU A 76 -0.06 -6.40 9.99
N ILE A 77 -1.11 -7.02 10.50
CA ILE A 77 -1.42 -8.43 10.26
C ILE A 77 -1.69 -8.66 8.77
N LEU A 78 -2.55 -7.85 8.16
CA LEU A 78 -2.91 -8.00 6.75
C LEU A 78 -1.66 -7.88 5.85
N THR A 79 -0.79 -6.90 6.10
CA THR A 79 0.44 -6.75 5.31
C THR A 79 1.43 -7.87 5.57
N SER A 80 1.54 -8.36 6.80
CA SER A 80 2.42 -9.49 7.14
C SER A 80 1.98 -10.78 6.43
N LEU A 81 0.67 -11.02 6.34
CA LEU A 81 0.09 -12.18 5.67
C LEU A 81 0.19 -12.09 4.15
N VAL A 82 -0.19 -10.96 3.57
CA VAL A 82 -0.17 -10.74 2.12
C VAL A 82 1.27 -10.54 1.62
N GLN A 83 2.15 -10.02 2.49
CA GLN A 83 3.53 -9.62 2.20
C GLN A 83 3.63 -8.52 1.14
N SER A 84 2.63 -7.62 1.10
CA SER A 84 2.61 -6.48 0.18
C SER A 84 1.85 -5.30 0.78
N SER A 85 2.57 -4.25 1.16
CA SER A 85 1.99 -3.00 1.65
C SER A 85 1.22 -2.25 0.55
N SER A 86 1.59 -2.42 -0.71
CA SER A 86 0.84 -1.85 -1.84
C SER A 86 -0.56 -2.44 -1.96
N VAL A 87 -0.74 -3.74 -1.74
CA VAL A 87 -2.07 -4.38 -1.74
C VAL A 87 -2.89 -3.87 -0.55
N THR A 88 -2.29 -3.85 0.65
CA THR A 88 -2.93 -3.33 1.87
C THR A 88 -3.42 -1.89 1.68
N THR A 89 -2.55 -0.98 1.23
CA THR A 89 -2.94 0.43 1.03
C THR A 89 -3.94 0.61 -0.11
N SER A 90 -3.83 -0.18 -1.19
CA SER A 90 -4.78 -0.14 -2.32
C SER A 90 -6.18 -0.61 -1.96
N LEU A 91 -6.36 -1.40 -0.91
CA LEU A 91 -7.68 -1.77 -0.40
C LEU A 91 -8.35 -0.61 0.34
N ALA A 92 -7.57 0.16 1.10
CA ALA A 92 -8.09 1.27 1.89
C ALA A 92 -8.50 2.48 1.05
N VAL A 93 -7.78 2.78 -0.04
CA VAL A 93 -8.06 3.95 -0.89
C VAL A 93 -9.49 3.95 -1.47
N PRO A 94 -9.99 2.86 -2.09
CA PRO A 94 -11.38 2.75 -2.53
C PRO A 94 -12.41 2.84 -1.40
N MET A 95 -12.10 2.33 -0.21
CA MET A 95 -13.00 2.41 0.95
C MET A 95 -13.16 3.87 1.40
N VAL A 96 -12.07 4.64 1.43
CA VAL A 96 -12.14 6.09 1.69
C VAL A 96 -12.87 6.82 0.57
N ALA A 97 -12.60 6.47 -0.68
CA ALA A 97 -13.28 7.07 -1.84
C ALA A 97 -14.79 6.75 -1.88
N ALA A 98 -15.20 5.62 -1.33
CA ALA A 98 -16.61 5.22 -1.18
C ALA A 98 -17.27 5.81 0.08
N GLY A 99 -16.51 6.50 0.95
CA GLY A 99 -17.02 7.07 2.20
C GLY A 99 -17.17 6.08 3.35
N LEU A 100 -16.74 4.82 3.17
CA LEU A 100 -16.79 3.77 4.19
C LEU A 100 -15.85 3.99 5.35
N LEU A 101 -14.70 4.62 5.08
CA LEU A 101 -13.67 4.90 6.06
C LEU A 101 -13.21 6.35 5.89
N THR A 102 -12.85 6.98 6.99
CA THR A 102 -12.23 8.29 6.97
C THR A 102 -10.71 8.19 6.82
N VAL A 103 -10.07 9.25 6.34
CA VAL A 103 -8.60 9.36 6.31
C VAL A 103 -8.01 9.19 7.71
N TYR A 104 -8.72 9.66 8.76
CA TYR A 104 -8.31 9.49 10.15
C TYR A 104 -8.28 8.02 10.60
N GLN A 105 -9.23 7.20 10.14
CA GLN A 105 -9.28 5.77 10.45
C GLN A 105 -8.24 4.98 9.66
N VAL A 106 -7.98 5.35 8.41
CA VAL A 106 -6.99 4.67 7.55
C VAL A 106 -5.55 5.06 7.87
N PHE A 107 -5.32 6.20 8.51
CA PHE A 107 -3.98 6.64 8.93
C PHE A 107 -3.25 5.60 9.81
N PRO A 108 -3.77 5.20 11.00
CA PRO A 108 -3.12 4.18 11.83
C PRO A 108 -3.01 2.82 11.13
N TYR A 109 -4.00 2.44 10.30
CA TYR A 109 -3.93 1.24 9.46
C TYR A 109 -2.73 1.25 8.50
N THR A 110 -2.46 2.39 7.88
CA THR A 110 -1.32 2.55 6.97
C THR A 110 0.01 2.48 7.72
N LEU A 111 0.09 3.06 8.93
CA LEU A 111 1.28 2.92 9.79
C LEU A 111 1.50 1.46 10.19
N GLY A 112 0.43 0.74 10.51
CA GLY A 112 0.48 -0.70 10.77
C GLY A 112 1.00 -1.50 9.58
N ALA A 113 0.52 -1.18 8.37
CA ALA A 113 0.98 -1.79 7.13
C ALA A 113 2.49 -1.63 6.90
N ASN A 114 3.05 -0.46 7.22
CA ASN A 114 4.49 -0.23 7.15
C ASN A 114 5.26 -1.14 8.11
N VAL A 115 4.80 -1.32 9.35
CA VAL A 115 5.39 -2.29 10.29
C VAL A 115 5.21 -3.73 9.79
N GLY A 116 4.06 -4.08 9.22
CA GLY A 116 3.86 -5.43 8.66
C GLY A 116 4.84 -5.77 7.54
N THR A 117 5.39 -4.78 6.83
CA THR A 117 6.42 -5.00 5.81
C THR A 117 7.73 -5.49 6.42
N THR A 118 8.08 -5.05 7.63
CA THR A 118 9.33 -5.45 8.30
C THR A 118 9.29 -6.91 8.75
N VAL A 119 8.11 -7.47 9.01
CA VAL A 119 7.92 -8.91 9.29
C VAL A 119 8.45 -9.75 8.13
N THR A 120 8.26 -9.32 6.88
CA THR A 120 8.80 -10.04 5.71
C THR A 120 10.32 -10.05 5.68
N ALA A 121 10.95 -8.93 6.04
CA ALA A 121 12.40 -8.81 6.13
C ALA A 121 12.97 -9.68 7.25
N ILE A 122 12.30 -9.72 8.41
CA ILE A 122 12.67 -10.58 9.54
C ILE A 122 12.56 -12.05 9.16
N LEU A 123 11.45 -12.48 8.55
CA LEU A 123 11.29 -13.85 8.08
C LEU A 123 12.36 -14.24 7.05
N ALA A 124 12.69 -13.33 6.12
CA ALA A 124 13.76 -13.56 5.15
C ALA A 124 15.13 -13.71 5.81
N ALA A 125 15.46 -12.84 6.78
CA ALA A 125 16.72 -12.88 7.52
C ALA A 125 16.87 -14.15 8.38
N LEU A 126 15.78 -14.60 9.01
CA LEU A 126 15.78 -15.84 9.79
C LEU A 126 15.99 -17.08 8.92
N VAL A 127 15.57 -17.04 7.65
CA VAL A 127 15.81 -18.12 6.69
C VAL A 127 17.27 -18.16 6.24
N THR A 128 17.91 -17.00 6.02
CA THR A 128 19.31 -16.96 5.59
C THR A 128 20.28 -17.30 6.72
N LYS A 129 19.88 -17.10 7.98
CA LYS A 129 20.72 -17.29 9.19
C LYS A 129 22.02 -16.47 9.16
N ASP A 130 22.07 -15.44 8.31
CA ASP A 130 23.17 -14.49 8.25
C ASP A 130 22.93 -13.39 9.28
N LEU A 131 23.91 -13.17 10.16
CA LEU A 131 23.86 -12.14 11.19
C LEU A 131 23.64 -10.76 10.57
N SER A 132 24.25 -10.48 9.42
CA SER A 132 24.12 -9.20 8.73
C SER A 132 22.67 -8.97 8.28
N ALA A 133 22.02 -10.00 7.72
CA ALA A 133 20.62 -9.94 7.33
C ALA A 133 19.69 -9.70 8.53
N ILE A 134 19.97 -10.32 9.68
CA ILE A 134 19.20 -10.12 10.91
C ILE A 134 19.36 -8.68 11.42
N VAL A 135 20.58 -8.16 11.48
CA VAL A 135 20.86 -6.78 11.90
C VAL A 135 20.13 -5.78 11.00
N VAL A 136 20.14 -5.97 9.68
CA VAL A 136 19.42 -5.10 8.74
C VAL A 136 17.91 -5.18 8.95
N ALA A 137 17.35 -6.39 9.13
CA ALA A 137 15.93 -6.57 9.37
C ALA A 137 15.45 -5.89 10.68
N PHE A 138 16.22 -6.02 11.76
CA PHE A 138 15.93 -5.36 13.02
C PHE A 138 16.12 -3.84 12.94
N SER A 139 17.16 -3.36 12.25
CA SER A 139 17.34 -1.93 12.00
C SER A 139 16.14 -1.34 11.25
N HIS A 140 15.62 -2.07 10.26
CA HIS A 140 14.43 -1.67 9.51
C HIS A 140 13.16 -1.64 10.39
N LEU A 141 12.98 -2.63 11.27
CA LEU A 141 11.90 -2.65 12.26
C LEU A 141 11.97 -1.45 13.20
N LEU A 142 13.13 -1.23 13.82
CA LEU A 142 13.33 -0.15 14.79
C LEU A 142 13.12 1.21 14.15
N PHE A 143 13.71 1.45 12.96
CA PHE A 143 13.51 2.69 12.24
C PHE A 143 12.03 2.97 11.96
N ASN A 144 11.26 1.96 11.54
CA ASN A 144 9.82 2.11 11.33
C ASN A 144 9.08 2.42 12.63
N ILE A 145 9.35 1.70 13.72
CA ILE A 145 8.68 1.91 15.01
C ILE A 145 8.98 3.33 15.53
N PHE A 146 10.26 3.74 15.56
CA PHE A 146 10.63 5.09 16.00
C PHE A 146 10.01 6.17 15.12
N GLY A 147 10.08 6.02 13.79
CA GLY A 147 9.46 6.94 12.85
C GLY A 147 7.95 7.05 13.05
N ILE A 148 7.27 5.93 13.31
CA ILE A 148 5.83 5.90 13.57
C ILE A 148 5.49 6.56 14.90
N VAL A 149 6.21 6.27 15.98
CA VAL A 149 5.99 6.90 17.29
C VAL A 149 6.18 8.42 17.17
N PHE A 150 7.25 8.84 16.49
CA PHE A 150 7.53 10.25 16.25
C PHE A 150 6.44 10.93 15.41
N ILE A 151 6.08 10.35 14.26
CA ILE A 151 5.06 10.90 13.38
C ILE A 151 3.69 10.91 14.09
N TYR A 152 3.32 9.84 14.78
CA TYR A 152 1.99 9.74 15.40
C TYR A 152 1.81 10.72 16.55
N PHE A 153 2.85 10.97 17.35
CA PHE A 153 2.77 11.88 18.49
C PHE A 153 2.97 13.34 18.08
N PHE A 154 4.02 13.64 17.30
CA PHE A 154 4.40 15.02 16.99
C PHE A 154 3.81 15.55 15.68
N LEU A 155 3.72 14.70 14.65
CA LEU A 155 3.43 15.17 13.29
C LEU A 155 2.07 14.73 12.74
N LYS A 156 1.25 13.96 13.47
CA LYS A 156 0.02 13.32 12.97
C LYS A 156 -0.93 14.26 12.22
N LYS A 157 -1.04 15.51 12.68
CA LYS A 157 -1.90 16.51 12.04
C LYS A 157 -1.43 16.86 10.63
N ILE A 158 -0.12 16.84 10.36
CA ILE A 158 0.47 17.27 9.10
C ILE A 158 0.08 16.32 7.95
N PRO A 159 0.39 14.99 7.98
CA PRO A 159 0.01 14.09 6.88
C PRO A 159 -1.50 14.03 6.63
N ILE A 160 -2.32 14.05 7.69
CA ILE A 160 -3.77 13.98 7.56
C ILE A 160 -4.32 15.27 6.91
N THR A 161 -3.82 16.43 7.32
CA THR A 161 -4.26 17.71 6.73
C THR A 161 -3.78 17.86 5.28
N LEU A 162 -2.53 17.49 5.00
CA LEU A 162 -1.95 17.54 3.66
C LEU A 162 -2.67 16.60 2.71
N SER A 163 -2.99 15.37 3.13
CA SER A 163 -3.76 14.43 2.30
C SER A 163 -5.16 14.96 2.00
N GLY A 164 -5.85 15.56 2.97
CA GLY A 164 -7.15 16.20 2.75
C GLY A 164 -7.08 17.41 1.81
N TRP A 165 -6.07 18.27 1.97
CA TRP A 165 -5.83 19.41 1.08
C TRP A 165 -5.50 18.95 -0.35
N LEU A 166 -4.61 17.98 -0.49
CA LEU A 166 -4.21 17.42 -1.78
C LEU A 166 -5.41 16.76 -2.48
N ALA A 167 -6.22 15.97 -1.76
CA ALA A 167 -7.40 15.32 -2.31
C ALA A 167 -8.46 16.32 -2.84
N ARG A 168 -8.74 17.39 -2.09
CA ARG A 168 -9.66 18.45 -2.52
C ARG A 168 -9.13 19.18 -3.76
N THR A 169 -7.83 19.49 -3.76
CA THR A 169 -7.17 20.21 -4.84
C THR A 169 -7.09 19.36 -6.12
N ALA A 170 -6.74 18.09 -5.98
CA ALA A 170 -6.69 17.10 -7.06
C ALA A 170 -8.06 16.91 -7.74
N THR A 171 -9.14 16.86 -6.94
CA THR A 171 -10.51 16.73 -7.46
C THR A 171 -10.93 17.95 -8.28
N ARG A 172 -10.50 19.16 -7.90
CA ARG A 172 -10.84 20.41 -8.62
C ARG A 172 -9.96 20.65 -9.85
N LYS A 173 -8.67 20.30 -9.78
CA LYS A 173 -7.66 20.64 -10.80
C LYS A 173 -6.83 19.41 -11.14
N LYS A 174 -7.27 18.64 -12.14
CA LYS A 174 -6.64 17.37 -12.56
C LYS A 174 -5.16 17.52 -12.92
N TYR A 175 -4.75 18.64 -13.48
CA TYR A 175 -3.35 18.90 -13.84
C TYR A 175 -2.39 18.89 -12.64
N ILE A 176 -2.87 19.19 -11.43
CA ILE A 176 -2.06 19.16 -10.21
C ILE A 176 -1.61 17.74 -9.87
N VAL A 177 -2.45 16.73 -10.15
CA VAL A 177 -2.07 15.32 -9.98
C VAL A 177 -0.95 14.94 -10.94
N ILE A 178 -1.07 15.36 -12.21
CA ILE A 178 -0.05 15.11 -13.23
C ILE A 178 1.26 15.80 -12.84
N ALA A 179 1.20 17.09 -12.46
CA ALA A 179 2.36 17.85 -12.02
C ALA A 179 3.03 17.21 -10.79
N TYR A 180 2.26 16.77 -9.80
CA TYR A 180 2.77 16.07 -8.63
C TYR A 180 3.49 14.77 -9.00
N ILE A 181 2.90 13.95 -9.88
CA ILE A 181 3.52 12.70 -10.33
C ILE A 181 4.83 12.99 -11.07
N VAL A 182 4.81 13.91 -12.04
CA VAL A 182 6.00 14.28 -12.82
C VAL A 182 7.09 14.83 -11.90
N LEU A 183 6.74 15.71 -10.97
CA LEU A 183 7.69 16.30 -10.04
C LEU A 183 8.30 15.26 -9.10
N CYS A 184 7.48 14.50 -8.38
CA CYS A 184 7.96 13.60 -7.33
C CYS A 184 8.61 12.33 -7.87
N PHE A 185 8.15 11.77 -8.99
CA PHE A 185 8.64 10.49 -9.50
C PHE A 185 9.65 10.62 -10.63
N TYR A 186 9.76 11.79 -11.28
CA TYR A 186 10.71 11.99 -12.38
C TYR A 186 11.68 13.12 -12.06
N ILE A 187 11.20 14.36 -11.92
CA ILE A 187 12.07 15.55 -11.80
C ILE A 187 12.96 15.44 -10.57
N ILE A 188 12.40 15.22 -9.37
CA ILE A 188 13.20 15.15 -8.12
C ILE A 188 14.26 14.04 -8.21
N PRO A 189 13.92 12.77 -8.53
CA PRO A 189 14.92 11.72 -8.68
C PRO A 189 16.00 12.04 -9.74
N LEU A 190 15.61 12.53 -10.92
CA LEU A 190 16.55 12.91 -11.97
C LEU A 190 17.51 14.01 -11.51
N THR A 191 17.01 15.04 -10.83
CA THR A 191 17.85 16.13 -10.32
C THR A 191 18.83 15.63 -9.27
N ILE A 192 18.42 14.75 -8.34
CA ILE A 192 19.32 14.15 -7.35
C ILE A 192 20.42 13.33 -8.03
N ILE A 193 20.08 12.55 -9.07
CA ILE A 193 21.05 11.73 -9.81
C ILE A 193 22.05 12.60 -10.58
N ILE A 194 21.58 13.70 -11.18
CA ILE A 194 22.44 14.61 -11.95
C ILE A 194 23.37 15.40 -11.01
N LEU A 195 22.88 15.86 -9.86
CA LEU A 195 23.66 16.61 -8.87
C LEU A 195 24.57 15.74 -8.01
N GLY A 196 24.26 14.45 -7.86
CA GLY A 196 25.07 13.48 -7.13
C GLY A 196 26.15 12.80 -7.96
N ARG A 197 26.30 13.17 -9.24
CA ARG A 197 27.43 12.83 -10.11
C ARG A 197 28.50 13.91 -10.02
#